data_AF-A0A955L6A7-F1
#
_entry.id   AF-A0A955L6A7-F1
#
_cell.length_a   1.000
_cell.length_b   1.000
_cell.length_c   1.000
_cell.angle_alpha   90.00
_cell.angle_beta   90.00
_cell.angle_gamma   90.00
#
_symmetry.space_group_name_H-M   'P 1'
#
loop_
_entity.id
_entity.type
_entity.pdbx_description
1 polymer ?
#
loop_
_entity_poly.entity_id
_entity_poly.type
_entity_poly.pdbx_seq_one_letter_code
_entity_poly.pdbx_strand_id
1 'polypeptide(L)' 'MEIFTDPSFELDIIVATLFYALMGMTLMVSSVIIFDKLFKLELHKELVEEHNMAFGVLFAGVAVSMGLIIAASILS' A
#
# COMPACT_ATOMS: atom_id res chain seq x y z
N MET A 1 9.67 -38.58 3.88
CA MET A 1 9.78 -37.46 2.91
C MET A 1 8.68 -37.68 1.87
N GLU A 2 7.43 -37.45 2.28
CA GLU A 2 6.22 -37.66 1.44
C GLU A 2 5.22 -36.51 1.70
N ILE A 3 5.68 -35.26 1.60
CA ILE A 3 4.83 -34.05 1.79
C ILE A 3 4.70 -33.26 0.47
N PHE A 4 4.91 -33.89 -0.69
CA PHE A 4 5.04 -33.14 -1.96
C PHE A 4 4.31 -33.73 -3.17
N THR A 5 3.14 -34.38 -3.03
CA THR A 5 2.35 -34.76 -4.23
C THR A 5 0.84 -34.84 -4.01
N ASP A 6 0.26 -34.03 -3.13
CA ASP A 6 -1.19 -33.86 -3.09
C ASP A 6 -1.59 -32.66 -3.96
N PRO A 7 -2.33 -32.85 -5.08
CA PRO A 7 -2.71 -31.76 -5.97
C PRO A 7 -3.58 -30.69 -5.31
N SER A 8 -4.18 -30.97 -4.15
CA SER A 8 -4.87 -29.98 -3.32
C SER A 8 -3.91 -28.96 -2.69
N PHE A 9 -2.70 -29.37 -2.30
CA PHE A 9 -1.73 -28.50 -1.63
C PHE A 9 -1.20 -27.39 -2.55
N GLU A 10 -0.99 -27.69 -3.84
CA GLU A 10 -0.59 -26.68 -4.82
C GLU A 10 -1.71 -25.66 -5.10
N LEU A 11 -2.95 -26.12 -5.17
CA LEU A 11 -4.11 -25.23 -5.34
C LEU A 11 -4.28 -24.31 -4.13
N ASP A 12 -4.11 -24.81 -2.91
CA ASP A 12 -4.22 -24.01 -1.69
C ASP A 12 -3.18 -22.88 -1.66
N ILE A 13 -1.93 -23.16 -2.06
CA ILE A 13 -0.86 -22.15 -2.13
C ILE A 13 -1.18 -21.10 -3.20
N ILE A 14 -1.63 -21.52 -4.38
CA ILE A 14 -1.97 -20.60 -5.48
C ILE A 14 -3.13 -19.70 -5.07
N VAL A 15 -4.19 -20.28 -4.48
CA VAL A 15 -5.36 -19.54 -4.02
C VAL A 15 -4.99 -18.56 -2.91
N ALA A 16 -4.19 -18.98 -1.93
CA ALA A 16 -3.71 -18.10 -0.86
C ALA A 16 -2.87 -16.94 -1.42
N THR A 17 -1.93 -17.24 -2.33
CA THR A 17 -1.07 -16.22 -2.96
C THR A 17 -1.91 -15.19 -3.73
N LEU A 18 -2.88 -15.66 -4.51
CA LEU A 18 -3.77 -14.78 -5.28
C LEU A 18 -4.64 -13.92 -4.35
N PHE A 19 -5.16 -14.52 -3.27
CA PHE A 19 -5.97 -13.82 -2.27
C PHE A 19 -5.18 -12.71 -1.57
N TYR A 20 -3.98 -13.02 -1.07
CA TYR A 20 -3.14 -12.02 -0.41
C TYR A 20 -2.67 -10.93 -1.37
N ALA A 21 -2.33 -11.26 -2.63
CA ALA A 21 -1.96 -10.27 -3.64
C ALA A 21 -3.12 -9.30 -3.94
N LEU A 22 -4.34 -9.82 -4.14
CA LEU A 22 -5.54 -9.01 -4.38
C LEU A 22 -5.93 -8.18 -3.16
N MET A 23 -5.80 -8.74 -1.95
CA MET A 23 -6.07 -8.03 -0.71
C MET A 23 -5.11 -6.87 -0.51
N GLY A 24 -3.80 -7.09 -0.73
CA GLY A 24 -2.78 -6.05 -0.68
C GLY A 24 -3.02 -4.93 -1.70
N MET A 25 -3.34 -5.30 -2.95
CA MET A 25 -3.67 -4.34 -4.01
C MET A 25 -4.91 -3.49 -3.66
N THR A 26 -5.96 -4.13 -3.14
CA THR A 26 -7.19 -3.43 -2.74
C THR A 26 -6.93 -2.48 -1.57
N LEU A 27 -6.17 -2.92 -0.57
CA LEU A 27 -5.76 -2.09 0.56
C LEU A 27 -4.92 -0.89 0.11
N MET A 28 -4.00 -1.08 -0.84
CA MET A 28 -3.19 -0.01 -1.40
C MET A 28 -4.04 1.04 -2.12
N VAL A 29 -4.94 0.61 -3.01
CA VAL A 29 -5.82 1.53 -3.75
C VAL A 29 -6.79 2.25 -2.82
N SER A 30 -7.39 1.53 -1.86
CA SER A 30 -8.31 2.12 -0.89
C SER A 30 -7.63 3.15 0.02
N SER A 31 -6.38 2.90 0.44
CA SER A 31 -5.60 3.87 1.21
C SER A 31 -5.43 5.18 0.45
N VAL A 32 -5.10 5.14 -0.85
CA VAL A 32 -4.96 6.37 -1.65
C VAL A 32 -6.27 7.15 -1.70
N ILE A 33 -7.40 6.47 -1.95
CA ILE A 33 -8.73 7.10 -2.01
C ILE A 33 -9.13 7.68 -0.63
N ILE A 34 -8.85 6.95 0.45
CA ILE A 34 -9.13 7.40 1.82
C ILE A 34 -8.27 8.60 2.15
N PHE A 35 -6.98 8.60 1.84
CA PHE A 35 -6.10 9.74 2.07
C PHE A 35 -6.60 10.98 1.31
N ASP A 36 -6.93 10.85 0.03
CA ASP A 36 -7.42 11.97 -0.78
C ASP A 36 -8.70 12.57 -0.18
N LYS A 37 -9.62 11.71 0.28
CA LYS A 37 -10.90 12.12 0.87
C LYS A 37 -10.79 12.60 2.31
N LEU A 38 -9.89 12.02 3.11
CA LEU A 38 -9.67 12.35 4.52
C LEU A 38 -9.08 13.75 4.63
N PHE A 39 -8.14 14.04 3.74
CA PHE A 39 -7.47 15.32 3.73
C PHE A 39 -8.34 16.39 3.05
N LYS A 40 -9.23 16.06 2.09
CA LYS A 40 -10.01 17.05 1.30
C LYS A 40 -9.10 18.13 0.71
N LEU A 41 -7.88 17.77 0.39
CA LEU A 41 -6.89 18.73 -0.03
C LEU A 41 -6.88 18.74 -1.55
N GLU A 42 -7.15 19.89 -2.13
CA GLU A 42 -6.93 20.11 -3.57
C GLU A 42 -5.41 20.20 -3.76
N LEU A 43 -4.72 19.04 -3.71
CA LEU A 43 -3.26 18.88 -3.77
C LEU A 43 -2.60 19.76 -4.83
N HIS A 44 -3.22 19.81 -6.01
CA HIS A 44 -2.76 20.63 -7.11
C HIS A 44 -2.81 22.13 -6.77
N LYS A 45 -3.89 22.57 -6.15
CA LYS A 45 -4.11 23.96 -5.77
C LYS A 45 -3.20 24.38 -4.62
N GLU A 46 -3.10 23.57 -3.58
CA GLU A 46 -2.30 23.93 -2.39
C GLU A 46 -0.78 23.94 -2.66
N LEU A 47 -0.26 23.00 -3.45
CA LEU A 47 1.18 22.96 -3.78
C LEU A 47 1.57 23.86 -4.95
N VAL A 48 0.75 23.93 -6.01
CA VAL A 48 1.13 24.63 -7.25
C VAL A 48 0.64 26.06 -7.24
N GLU A 49 -0.57 26.35 -6.74
CA GLU A 49 -1.12 27.71 -6.72
C GLU A 49 -0.77 28.45 -5.42
N GLU A 50 -0.92 27.81 -4.25
CA GLU A 50 -0.68 28.47 -2.96
C GLU A 50 0.75 28.30 -2.41
N HIS A 51 1.58 27.49 -3.05
CA HIS A 51 2.97 27.21 -2.63
C HIS A 51 3.09 26.83 -1.14
N ASN A 52 2.14 26.04 -0.64
CA ASN A 52 2.08 25.70 0.77
C ASN A 52 3.15 24.66 1.16
N MET A 53 4.26 25.15 1.71
CA MET A 53 5.40 24.33 2.17
C MET A 53 5.02 23.30 3.25
N ALA A 54 4.03 23.60 4.10
CA ALA A 54 3.58 22.65 5.13
C ALA A 54 3.05 21.36 4.49
N PHE A 55 2.44 21.50 3.32
CA PHE A 55 1.93 20.40 2.54
C PHE A 55 3.05 19.55 1.91
N GLY A 56 4.05 20.20 1.34
CA GLY A 56 5.24 19.51 0.80
C GLY A 56 5.94 18.66 1.85
N VAL A 57 6.06 19.17 3.09
CA VAL A 57 6.63 18.43 4.22
C VAL A 57 5.74 17.25 4.63
N LEU A 58 4.42 17.44 4.67
CA LEU A 58 3.46 16.37 4.98
C LEU A 58 3.56 15.23 3.97
N PHE A 59 3.63 15.55 2.67
CA PHE A 59 3.77 14.56 1.61
C PHE A 59 5.12 13.81 1.66
N ALA A 60 6.21 14.53 1.95
CA ALA A 60 7.52 13.92 2.17
C ALA A 60 7.49 12.95 3.37
N GLY A 61 6.82 13.32 4.46
CA GLY A 61 6.64 12.45 5.63
C GLY A 61 5.89 11.17 5.29
N VAL A 62 4.76 11.27 4.58
CA VAL A 62 3.99 10.10 4.13
C VAL A 62 4.82 9.18 3.24
N ALA A 63 5.59 9.75 2.30
CA ALA A 63 6.47 8.97 1.43
C ALA A 63 7.55 8.20 2.21
N VAL A 64 8.19 8.84 3.20
CA VAL A 64 9.17 8.19 4.08
C VAL A 64 8.53 7.10 4.93
N SER A 65 7.37 7.37 5.54
CA SER A 65 6.64 6.38 6.34
C SER A 65 6.25 5.15 5.52
N MET A 66 5.79 5.33 4.28
CA MET A 66 5.44 4.22 3.39
C MET A 66 6.66 3.34 3.09
N GLY A 67 7.82 3.96 2.81
CA GLY A 67 9.07 3.24 2.61
C GLY A 67 9.51 2.42 3.82
N LEU A 68 9.34 2.97 5.03
CA LEU A 68 9.65 2.27 6.28
C LEU A 68 8.72 1.09 6.54
N ILE A 69 7.41 1.24 6.29
CA ILE A 69 6.43 0.15 6.44
C ILE A 69 6.77 -1.00 5.49
N ILE A 70 7.09 -0.69 4.24
CA ILE A 70 7.47 -1.70 3.25
C ILE A 70 8.77 -2.41 3.67
N ALA A 71 9.79 -1.66 4.09
CA ALA A 71 11.05 -2.23 4.56
C ALA A 71 10.85 -3.16 5.76
N ALA A 72 10.01 -2.75 6.73
CA ALA A 72 9.67 -3.58 7.88
C ALA A 72 8.91 -4.85 7.50
N SER A 73 8.00 -4.75 6.52
CA SER A 73 7.18 -5.89 6.06
C SER A 73 7.97 -6.90 5.23
N ILE A 74 9.01 -6.46 4.51
CA ILE A 74 9.91 -7.37 3.77
C ILE A 74 10.92 -8.04 4.72
N LEU A 75 11.28 -7.36 5.81
CA LEU A 75 12.23 -7.88 6.80
C LEU A 75 11.58 -8.91 7.76
N SER A 76 10.27 -8.87 7.95
CA SER A 76 9.49 -9.79 8.81
C SER A 76 9.14 -11.10 8.12
#